data_AF-A0A256IIL1-F1
#
_entry.id   AF-A0A256IIL1-F1
#
_cell.length_a   1.000
_cell.length_b   1.000
_cell.length_c   1.000
_cell.angle_alpha   90.00
_cell.angle_beta   90.00
_cell.angle_gamma   90.00
#
_symmetry.space_group_name_H-M   'P 1'
#
loop_
_entity.id
_entity.type
_entity.pdbx_description
1 polymer ?
#
loop_
_entity_poly.entity_id
_entity_poly.type
_entity_poly.pdbx_seq_one_letter_code
_entity_poly.pdbx_strand_id
1 'polypeptide(L)'
;MVGPTLIDIREHIEALATEDGQYYLRCGRMGDRPVPAAGTRFPDRVTARAAARATEQYRSALQRYDPQVPFYDLIVCEETAQDTTVAHERNSETGSPPDRLSEPDLTDSATPERHDLVEFCHRVAGAVFETLSEAGYDSVEGAVMDTYFELAETVGDPDELCLCLLESMASELDERLFPADQAEVLADAATRLESPSEDGDSLERSLTALQQRGVIESYTRSPYSVDLDGGSGVVVVQISGYALSAQDGRLPVLPLTLELCRHHAEQSPQSVQVTAVDGDWQLTFGLADTGEQNGLVSAPIEGEV
;
A
#
# COMPACT_ATOMS: atom_id res chain seq x y z
N MET A 1 -45.43 -10.18 9.52
CA MET A 1 -45.02 -10.25 8.09
C MET A 1 -43.60 -10.79 8.11
N VAL A 2 -43.44 -12.09 7.84
CA VAL A 2 -42.10 -12.72 7.84
C VAL A 2 -41.41 -12.23 6.56
N GLY A 3 -40.23 -11.63 6.68
CA GLY A 3 -39.47 -11.15 5.52
C GLY A 3 -39.16 -12.29 4.53
N PRO A 4 -38.67 -11.96 3.32
CA PRO A 4 -38.33 -12.97 2.31
C PRO A 4 -37.37 -14.01 2.90
N THR A 5 -37.63 -15.29 2.60
CA THR A 5 -36.79 -16.40 3.05
C THR A 5 -35.47 -16.44 2.29
N LEU A 6 -34.47 -17.15 2.80
CA LEU A 6 -33.19 -17.36 2.09
C LEU A 6 -33.41 -17.95 0.68
N ILE A 7 -34.45 -18.78 0.53
CA ILE A 7 -34.83 -19.36 -0.78
C ILE A 7 -35.33 -18.26 -1.71
N ASP A 8 -36.25 -17.41 -1.24
CA ASP A 8 -36.81 -16.30 -2.04
C ASP A 8 -35.72 -15.32 -2.49
N ILE A 9 -34.74 -15.04 -1.62
CA ILE A 9 -33.62 -14.13 -1.93
C ILE A 9 -32.68 -14.76 -2.97
N ARG A 10 -32.40 -16.07 -2.88
CA ARG A 10 -31.58 -16.78 -3.87
C ARG A 10 -32.26 -16.84 -5.23
N GLU A 11 -33.55 -17.18 -5.28
CA GLU A 11 -34.33 -17.20 -6.53
C GLU A 11 -34.35 -15.80 -7.18
N HIS A 12 -34.42 -14.74 -6.36
CA HIS A 12 -34.32 -13.38 -6.86
C HIS A 12 -32.96 -13.08 -7.49
N ILE A 13 -31.85 -13.52 -6.89
CA ILE A 13 -30.49 -13.34 -7.43
C ILE A 13 -30.32 -14.11 -8.74
N GLU A 14 -30.82 -15.35 -8.81
CA GLU A 14 -30.79 -16.17 -10.01
C GLU A 14 -31.63 -15.56 -11.15
N ALA A 15 -32.80 -14.98 -10.83
CA ALA A 15 -33.65 -14.32 -11.82
C ALA A 15 -33.03 -13.04 -12.42
N LEU A 16 -32.09 -12.42 -11.71
CA LEU A 16 -31.31 -11.27 -12.20
C LEU A 16 -30.14 -11.72 -13.10
N ALA A 17 -29.74 -12.98 -13.02
CA ALA A 17 -28.58 -13.49 -13.73
C ALA A 17 -28.86 -13.76 -15.22
N THR A 18 -27.81 -13.71 -16.04
CA THR A 18 -27.82 -14.04 -17.47
C THR A 18 -26.48 -14.68 -17.83
N GLU A 19 -26.50 -15.74 -18.64
CA GLU A 19 -25.28 -16.48 -19.04
C GLU A 19 -24.25 -15.59 -19.75
N ASP A 20 -24.72 -14.66 -20.59
CA ASP A 20 -23.90 -13.70 -21.34
C ASP A 20 -23.69 -12.36 -20.62
N GLY A 21 -23.94 -12.29 -19.31
CA GLY A 21 -23.79 -11.06 -18.54
C GLY A 21 -22.31 -10.62 -18.44
N GLN A 22 -22.07 -9.32 -18.61
CA GLN A 22 -20.72 -8.74 -18.50
C GLN A 22 -20.34 -8.37 -17.06
N TYR A 23 -21.33 -8.32 -16.16
CA TYR A 23 -21.11 -7.88 -14.79
C TYR A 23 -21.13 -9.06 -13.83
N TYR A 24 -20.26 -9.04 -12.82
CA TYR A 24 -20.22 -10.05 -11.77
C TYR A 24 -19.94 -9.41 -10.41
N LEU A 25 -20.16 -10.17 -9.34
CA LEU A 25 -19.92 -9.72 -7.97
C LEU A 25 -18.63 -10.32 -7.42
N ARG A 26 -17.84 -9.50 -6.73
CA ARG A 26 -16.62 -9.89 -6.02
C ARG A 26 -16.61 -9.21 -4.65
N CYS A 27 -15.98 -9.83 -3.65
CA CYS A 27 -15.62 -9.11 -2.45
C CYS A 27 -14.47 -8.14 -2.76
N GLY A 28 -14.65 -6.85 -2.46
CA GLY A 28 -13.60 -5.84 -2.64
C GLY A 28 -12.37 -6.09 -1.76
N ARG A 29 -12.54 -6.75 -0.61
CA ARG A 29 -11.47 -7.02 0.36
C ARG A 29 -10.73 -8.33 0.11
N MET A 30 -11.48 -9.43 -0.03
CA MET A 30 -10.91 -10.78 -0.15
C MET A 30 -10.77 -11.25 -1.59
N GLY A 31 -11.40 -10.55 -2.53
CA GLY A 31 -11.33 -10.90 -3.94
C GLY A 31 -12.05 -12.20 -4.32
N ASP A 32 -12.76 -12.86 -3.41
CA ASP A 32 -13.54 -14.05 -3.69
C ASP A 32 -14.96 -13.69 -4.20
N ARG A 33 -15.66 -14.69 -4.76
CA ARG A 33 -17.04 -14.53 -5.27
C ARG A 33 -18.01 -15.16 -4.27
N PRO A 34 -18.81 -14.36 -3.56
CA PRO A 34 -19.59 -14.87 -2.45
C PRO A 34 -20.87 -15.56 -2.89
N VAL A 35 -21.19 -16.68 -2.24
CA VAL A 35 -22.47 -17.39 -2.39
C VAL A 35 -23.60 -16.50 -1.85
N PRO A 36 -24.73 -16.38 -2.57
CA PRO A 36 -25.16 -17.21 -3.69
C PRO A 36 -24.86 -16.64 -5.09
N ALA A 37 -24.25 -15.46 -5.20
CA ALA A 37 -23.89 -14.87 -6.50
C ALA A 37 -22.58 -15.43 -7.11
N ALA A 38 -22.02 -16.47 -6.49
CA ALA A 38 -20.83 -17.15 -7.00
C ALA A 38 -21.13 -17.79 -8.36
N GLY A 39 -20.42 -17.36 -9.41
CA GLY A 39 -20.57 -17.89 -10.76
C GLY A 39 -21.75 -17.31 -11.55
N THR A 40 -22.56 -16.43 -10.96
CA THR A 40 -23.61 -15.71 -11.69
C THR A 40 -23.05 -14.49 -12.39
N ARG A 41 -23.62 -14.18 -13.56
CA ARG A 41 -23.31 -13.00 -14.37
C ARG A 41 -24.57 -12.17 -14.56
N PHE A 42 -24.41 -10.86 -14.73
CA PHE A 42 -25.51 -9.91 -14.82
C PHE A 42 -25.37 -9.07 -16.10
N PRO A 43 -26.48 -8.76 -16.79
CA PRO A 43 -26.46 -8.10 -18.09
C PRO A 43 -25.96 -6.65 -18.02
N ASP A 44 -26.29 -5.95 -16.94
CA ASP A 44 -25.97 -4.53 -16.77
C ASP A 44 -25.61 -4.20 -15.31
N ARG A 45 -24.96 -3.05 -15.11
CA ARG A 45 -24.50 -2.57 -13.79
C ARG A 45 -25.65 -2.35 -12.79
N VAL A 46 -26.85 -2.00 -13.26
CA VAL A 46 -28.02 -1.76 -12.38
C VAL A 46 -28.53 -3.09 -11.84
N THR A 47 -28.65 -4.09 -12.71
CA THR A 47 -29.02 -5.47 -12.37
C THR A 47 -27.99 -6.10 -11.45
N ALA A 48 -26.70 -5.90 -11.70
CA ALA A 48 -25.63 -6.35 -10.80
C ALA A 48 -25.68 -5.69 -9.42
N ARG A 49 -25.98 -4.38 -9.32
CA ARG A 49 -26.17 -3.69 -8.03
C ARG A 49 -27.38 -4.21 -7.28
N ALA A 50 -28.47 -4.53 -7.98
CA ALA A 50 -29.63 -5.16 -7.37
C ALA A 50 -29.27 -6.54 -6.79
N ALA A 51 -28.49 -7.32 -7.54
CA ALA A 51 -27.98 -8.61 -7.07
C ALA A 51 -27.00 -8.49 -5.89
N ALA A 52 -26.17 -7.44 -5.84
CA ALA A 52 -25.28 -7.17 -4.70
C ALA A 52 -26.10 -6.93 -3.42
N ARG A 53 -27.10 -6.05 -3.49
CA ARG A 53 -28.00 -5.80 -2.35
C ARG A 53 -28.77 -7.04 -1.91
N ALA A 54 -29.22 -7.86 -2.87
CA ALA A 54 -29.88 -9.12 -2.56
C ALA A 54 -28.91 -10.12 -1.89
N THR A 55 -27.65 -10.16 -2.32
CA THR A 55 -26.59 -10.99 -1.73
C THR A 55 -26.26 -10.53 -0.31
N GLU A 56 -26.17 -9.23 -0.04
CA GLU A 56 -26.01 -8.66 1.31
C GLU A 56 -27.19 -9.05 2.23
N GLN A 57 -28.42 -8.97 1.73
CA GLN A 57 -29.62 -9.38 2.47
C GLN A 57 -29.59 -10.88 2.78
N TYR A 58 -29.17 -11.71 1.83
CA TYR A 58 -29.02 -13.15 2.02
C TYR A 58 -28.02 -13.46 3.13
N ARG A 59 -26.85 -12.81 3.12
CA ARG A 59 -25.79 -13.04 4.11
C ARG A 59 -26.15 -12.49 5.49
N SER A 60 -26.78 -11.33 5.55
CA SER A 60 -27.32 -10.77 6.79
C SER A 60 -28.40 -11.67 7.40
N ALA A 61 -29.21 -12.32 6.57
CA ALA A 61 -30.18 -13.30 7.03
C ALA A 61 -29.51 -14.61 7.49
N LEU A 62 -28.43 -15.06 6.84
CA LEU A 62 -27.63 -16.22 7.27
C LEU A 62 -26.94 -16.00 8.62
N GLN A 63 -26.46 -14.79 8.91
CA GLN A 63 -25.82 -14.45 10.19
C GLN A 63 -26.75 -14.65 11.41
N ARG A 64 -28.07 -14.66 11.21
CA ARG A 64 -29.03 -15.01 12.28
C ARG A 64 -28.94 -16.49 12.70
N TYR A 65 -28.46 -17.36 11.82
CA TYR A 65 -28.34 -18.79 12.05
C TYR A 65 -26.90 -19.22 12.34
N ASP A 66 -25.92 -18.52 11.76
CA ASP A 66 -24.49 -18.76 11.98
C ASP A 66 -23.75 -17.42 12.16
N PRO A 67 -23.40 -17.06 13.42
CA PRO A 67 -22.66 -15.83 13.72
C PRO A 67 -21.24 -15.78 13.15
N GLN A 68 -20.68 -16.89 12.67
CA GLN A 68 -19.32 -16.94 12.10
C GLN A 68 -19.28 -16.61 10.61
N VAL A 69 -20.43 -16.34 9.97
CA VAL A 69 -20.51 -16.01 8.54
C VAL A 69 -19.75 -14.72 8.23
N PRO A 70 -18.72 -14.75 7.36
CA PRO A 70 -17.91 -13.58 7.03
C PRO A 70 -18.72 -12.41 6.43
N PHE A 71 -18.32 -11.20 6.77
CA PHE A 71 -18.77 -9.97 6.11
C PHE A 71 -18.03 -9.79 4.79
N TYR A 72 -18.78 -9.47 3.73
CA TYR A 72 -18.21 -9.18 2.42
C TYR A 72 -18.67 -7.80 1.96
N ASP A 73 -17.70 -6.95 1.63
CA ASP A 73 -17.94 -5.69 0.93
C ASP A 73 -18.11 -6.02 -0.56
N LEU A 74 -19.35 -6.05 -1.05
CA LEU A 74 -19.64 -6.48 -2.43
C LEU A 74 -19.43 -5.34 -3.42
N ILE A 75 -18.58 -5.58 -4.40
CA ILE A 75 -18.37 -4.67 -5.53
C ILE A 75 -18.87 -5.30 -6.83
N VAL A 76 -19.37 -4.46 -7.72
CA VAL A 76 -19.76 -4.85 -9.07
C VAL A 76 -18.58 -4.65 -9.99
N CYS A 77 -18.10 -5.74 -10.57
CA CYS A 77 -17.04 -5.73 -11.57
C CYS A 77 -17.62 -5.94 -12.96
N GLU A 78 -17.00 -5.32 -13.95
CA GLU A 78 -17.30 -5.52 -15.37
C GLU A 78 -16.16 -6.34 -15.98
N GLU A 79 -16.49 -7.37 -16.76
CA GLU A 79 -15.54 -8.10 -17.59
C GLU A 79 -15.27 -7.23 -18.83
N THR A 80 -14.24 -6.38 -18.74
CA THR A 80 -13.72 -5.72 -19.93
C THR A 80 -13.01 -6.76 -20.79
N ALA A 81 -13.19 -6.71 -22.11
CA ALA A 81 -12.56 -7.64 -23.05
C ALA A 81 -11.01 -7.65 -23.00
N GLN A 82 -10.40 -6.82 -22.15
CA GLN A 82 -8.97 -6.75 -21.90
C GLN A 82 -8.48 -7.79 -20.87
N ASP A 83 -9.37 -8.48 -20.15
CA ASP A 83 -8.98 -9.46 -19.11
C ASP A 83 -8.86 -10.91 -19.63
N THR A 84 -9.03 -11.13 -20.94
CA THR A 84 -8.92 -12.47 -21.56
C THR A 84 -7.66 -12.71 -22.40
N THR A 85 -6.74 -11.76 -22.55
CA THR A 85 -5.53 -11.99 -23.35
C THR A 85 -4.31 -11.21 -22.87
N VAL A 86 -3.42 -11.90 -22.15
CA VAL A 86 -1.99 -11.57 -22.19
C VAL A 86 -1.46 -11.99 -23.57
N ALA A 87 -1.64 -11.15 -24.60
CA ALA A 87 -0.87 -11.20 -25.84
C ALA A 87 -1.15 -10.00 -26.77
N HIS A 88 -0.08 -9.27 -27.07
CA HIS A 88 0.17 -8.42 -28.24
C HIS A 88 -0.29 -6.95 -28.27
N GLU A 89 0.77 -6.11 -28.23
CA GLU A 89 1.02 -4.97 -29.11
C GLU A 89 0.11 -3.73 -29.06
N ARG A 90 0.62 -2.74 -28.32
CA ARG A 90 0.82 -1.34 -28.72
C ARG A 90 0.29 -0.97 -30.12
N ASN A 91 -0.86 -0.30 -30.16
CA ASN A 91 -1.12 0.92 -30.92
C ASN A 91 -2.63 1.19 -30.96
N SER A 92 -3.06 2.40 -30.57
CA SER A 92 -3.54 3.38 -31.55
C SER A 92 -4.19 4.59 -30.88
N GLU A 93 -3.83 5.74 -31.44
CA GLU A 93 -4.32 7.07 -31.20
C GLU A 93 -5.76 7.28 -31.73
N THR A 94 -6.31 8.44 -31.33
CA THR A 94 -7.41 9.23 -31.95
C THR A 94 -8.88 8.89 -31.64
N GLY A 95 -9.52 9.76 -30.83
CA GLY A 95 -10.51 10.70 -31.41
C GLY A 95 -11.96 10.78 -30.85
N SER A 96 -12.14 11.54 -29.74
CA SER A 96 -13.28 12.45 -29.41
C SER A 96 -14.72 11.91 -29.17
N PRO A 97 -15.62 12.68 -28.50
CA PRO A 97 -15.72 12.91 -27.06
C PRO A 97 -17.10 12.45 -26.49
N PRO A 98 -17.24 12.05 -25.20
CA PRO A 98 -18.56 11.71 -24.68
C PRO A 98 -19.32 12.96 -24.22
N ASP A 99 -20.58 12.97 -24.64
CA ASP A 99 -21.67 13.86 -24.25
C ASP A 99 -21.90 13.79 -22.73
N ARG A 100 -22.03 14.96 -22.11
CA ARG A 100 -22.18 15.14 -20.67
C ARG A 100 -23.59 14.77 -20.23
N LEU A 101 -23.74 13.72 -19.43
CA LEU A 101 -24.88 13.56 -18.53
C LEU A 101 -24.39 13.11 -17.15
N SER A 102 -24.75 13.91 -16.16
CA SER A 102 -24.24 13.99 -14.79
C SER A 102 -24.15 12.66 -14.04
N GLU A 103 -22.96 12.38 -13.54
CA GLU A 103 -22.66 11.31 -12.58
C GLU A 103 -23.37 11.55 -11.24
N PRO A 104 -23.82 10.50 -10.55
CA PRO A 104 -24.14 10.59 -9.14
C PRO A 104 -22.84 10.77 -8.36
N ASP A 105 -22.85 11.77 -7.49
CA ASP A 105 -21.80 12.17 -6.55
C ASP A 105 -21.44 10.99 -5.61
N LEU A 106 -20.57 10.11 -6.08
CA LEU A 106 -19.72 9.27 -5.26
C LEU A 106 -18.32 9.79 -5.52
N THR A 107 -17.73 10.41 -4.50
CA THR A 107 -16.33 10.82 -4.45
C THR A 107 -15.43 9.58 -4.64
N ASP A 108 -15.25 9.18 -5.89
CA ASP A 108 -14.16 8.31 -6.32
C ASP A 108 -13.32 9.15 -7.28
N SER A 109 -12.50 9.99 -6.66
CA SER A 109 -11.53 10.86 -7.32
C SER A 109 -10.11 10.43 -6.97
N ALA A 110 -9.90 9.14 -6.67
CA ALA A 110 -8.56 8.61 -6.49
C ALA A 110 -7.86 8.65 -7.86
N THR A 111 -6.92 9.58 -8.02
CA THR A 111 -6.03 9.61 -9.17
C THR A 111 -5.24 8.30 -9.22
N PRO A 112 -4.79 7.83 -10.40
CA PRO A 112 -3.95 6.63 -10.51
C PRO A 112 -2.77 6.63 -9.53
N GLU A 113 -2.15 7.80 -9.34
CA GLU A 113 -1.06 8.04 -8.37
C GLU A 113 -1.46 7.71 -6.93
N ARG A 114 -2.71 7.97 -6.54
CA ARG A 114 -3.25 7.68 -5.20
C ARG A 114 -3.41 6.18 -4.97
N HIS A 115 -3.87 5.45 -5.99
CA HIS A 115 -3.96 4.00 -5.93
C HIS A 115 -2.57 3.36 -5.81
N ASP A 116 -1.59 3.86 -6.57
CA ASP A 116 -0.22 3.36 -6.55
C ASP A 116 0.47 3.57 -5.19
N LEU A 117 0.18 4.70 -4.51
CA LEU A 117 0.65 4.96 -3.15
C LEU A 117 0.07 3.95 -2.15
N VAL A 118 -1.25 3.73 -2.18
CA VAL A 118 -1.93 2.80 -1.26
C VAL A 118 -1.44 1.37 -1.48
N GLU A 119 -1.28 0.94 -2.74
CA GLU A 119 -0.73 -0.39 -3.06
C GLU A 119 0.70 -0.53 -2.54
N PHE A 120 1.53 0.51 -2.72
CA PHE A 120 2.89 0.54 -2.20
C PHE A 120 2.92 0.39 -0.68
N CYS A 121 2.11 1.18 0.05
CA CYS A 121 2.07 1.14 1.50
C CYS A 121 1.67 -0.24 2.01
N HIS A 122 0.64 -0.86 1.43
CA HIS A 122 0.22 -2.20 1.83
C HIS A 122 1.27 -3.27 1.49
N ARG A 123 1.99 -3.15 0.37
CA ARG A 123 3.06 -4.08 0.01
C ARG A 123 4.22 -3.99 1.01
N VAL A 124 4.63 -2.77 1.39
CA VAL A 124 5.65 -2.54 2.42
C VAL A 124 5.18 -3.10 3.77
N ALA A 125 3.97 -2.74 4.20
CA ALA A 125 3.41 -3.19 5.46
C ALA A 125 3.31 -4.72 5.55
N GLY A 126 2.84 -5.36 4.48
CA GLY A 126 2.75 -6.82 4.40
C GLY A 126 4.12 -7.48 4.53
N ALA A 127 5.13 -7.01 3.77
CA ALA A 127 6.48 -7.57 3.85
C ALA A 127 7.12 -7.43 5.23
N VAL A 128 6.91 -6.28 5.91
CA VAL A 128 7.42 -6.06 7.26
C VAL A 128 6.71 -6.96 8.27
N PHE A 129 5.37 -7.02 8.26
CA PHE A 129 4.63 -7.91 9.17
C PHE A 129 4.98 -9.39 8.96
N GLU A 130 5.07 -9.86 7.72
CA GLU A 130 5.48 -11.24 7.43
C GLU A 130 6.88 -11.54 7.98
N THR A 131 7.79 -10.56 7.89
CA THR A 131 9.15 -10.68 8.43
C THR A 131 9.16 -10.73 9.96
N LEU A 132 8.40 -9.84 10.61
CA LEU A 132 8.27 -9.84 12.07
C LEU A 132 7.68 -11.17 12.57
N SER A 133 6.67 -11.70 11.87
CA SER A 133 5.97 -12.92 12.25
C SER A 133 6.90 -14.13 12.13
N GLU A 134 7.64 -14.23 11.04
CA GLU A 134 8.60 -15.32 10.82
C GLU A 134 9.77 -15.26 11.82
N ALA A 135 10.22 -14.06 12.20
CA ALA A 135 11.26 -13.85 13.21
C ALA A 135 10.76 -13.97 14.66
N GLY A 136 9.44 -14.08 14.89
CA GLY A 136 8.84 -14.24 16.22
C GLY A 136 8.72 -12.96 17.02
N TYR A 137 8.61 -11.80 16.36
CA TYR A 137 8.43 -10.48 16.99
C TYR A 137 6.95 -10.15 17.27
N ASP A 138 6.17 -11.11 17.76
CA ASP A 138 4.71 -10.98 18.03
C ASP A 138 4.37 -9.75 18.90
N SER A 139 5.24 -9.41 19.87
CA SER A 139 5.04 -8.25 20.74
C SER A 139 5.21 -6.92 20.02
N VAL A 140 6.06 -6.86 19.00
CA VAL A 140 6.24 -5.67 18.16
C VAL A 140 5.05 -5.53 17.23
N GLU A 141 4.59 -6.63 16.61
CA GLU A 141 3.38 -6.61 15.77
C GLU A 141 2.15 -6.12 16.52
N GLY A 142 1.94 -6.63 17.74
CA GLY A 142 0.84 -6.20 18.60
C GLY A 142 0.92 -4.70 18.89
N ALA A 143 2.11 -4.20 19.22
CA ALA A 143 2.31 -2.77 19.50
C ALA A 143 2.09 -1.89 18.25
N VAL A 144 2.52 -2.33 17.06
CA VAL A 144 2.20 -1.67 15.78
C VAL A 144 0.71 -1.54 15.59
N MET A 145 -0.05 -2.63 15.78
CA MET A 145 -1.48 -2.61 15.59
C MET A 145 -2.20 -1.74 16.63
N ASP A 146 -1.76 -1.78 17.89
CA ASP A 146 -2.31 -0.93 18.96
C ASP A 146 -2.09 0.56 18.64
N THR A 147 -0.85 0.96 18.33
CA THR A 147 -0.49 2.34 17.95
C THR A 147 -1.22 2.78 16.67
N TYR A 148 -1.33 1.90 15.67
CA TYR A 148 -2.10 2.17 14.46
C TYR A 148 -3.58 2.41 14.76
N PHE A 149 -4.22 1.62 15.63
CA PHE A 149 -5.62 1.84 15.98
C PHE A 149 -5.83 3.17 16.69
N GLU A 150 -4.93 3.56 17.60
CA GLU A 150 -4.97 4.87 18.26
C GLU A 150 -4.85 6.03 17.25
N LEU A 151 -3.89 5.94 16.31
CA LEU A 151 -3.72 6.94 15.25
C LEU A 151 -4.92 6.97 14.30
N ALA A 152 -5.39 5.81 13.84
CA ALA A 152 -6.48 5.66 12.87
C ALA A 152 -7.81 6.27 13.36
N GLU A 153 -8.07 6.28 14.68
CA GLU A 153 -9.25 6.94 15.26
C GLU A 153 -9.26 8.47 15.02
N THR A 154 -8.10 9.06 14.75
CA THR A 154 -7.96 10.52 14.52
C THR A 154 -7.97 10.90 13.04
N VAL A 155 -7.83 9.92 12.15
CA VAL A 155 -7.67 10.12 10.71
C VAL A 155 -9.02 10.14 10.01
N GLY A 156 -9.30 11.20 9.27
CA GLY A 156 -10.58 11.40 8.58
C GLY A 156 -10.64 10.80 7.17
N ASP A 157 -9.49 10.65 6.51
CA ASP A 157 -9.38 10.11 5.15
C ASP A 157 -8.93 8.63 5.19
N PRO A 158 -9.72 7.68 4.66
CA PRO A 158 -9.32 6.29 4.57
C PRO A 158 -7.98 6.05 3.87
N ASP A 159 -7.62 6.90 2.90
CA ASP A 159 -6.37 6.75 2.15
C ASP A 159 -5.13 7.16 2.96
N GLU A 160 -5.30 7.93 4.05
CA GLU A 160 -4.22 8.27 4.98
C GLU A 160 -3.95 7.12 5.98
N LEU A 161 -4.88 6.17 6.13
CA LEU A 161 -4.72 5.05 7.07
C LEU A 161 -3.52 4.16 6.73
N CYS A 162 -3.23 3.96 5.44
CA CYS A 162 -2.07 3.15 5.04
C CYS A 162 -0.74 3.86 5.36
N LEU A 163 -0.71 5.20 5.34
CA LEU A 163 0.42 5.99 5.80
C LEU A 163 0.57 5.88 7.31
N CYS A 164 -0.52 6.05 8.06
CA CYS A 164 -0.51 5.90 9.52
C CYS A 164 -0.03 4.51 9.96
N LEU A 165 -0.35 3.45 9.19
CA LEU A 165 0.19 2.12 9.45
C LEU A 165 1.71 2.08 9.31
N LEU A 166 2.27 2.66 8.25
CA LEU A 166 3.73 2.73 8.07
C LEU A 166 4.42 3.61 9.11
N GLU A 167 3.79 4.71 9.51
CA GLU A 167 4.26 5.59 10.58
C GLU A 167 4.29 4.83 11.91
N SER A 168 3.25 4.05 12.21
CA SER A 168 3.18 3.18 13.40
C SER A 168 4.28 2.12 13.37
N MET A 169 4.49 1.45 12.24
CA MET A 169 5.60 0.50 12.07
C MET A 169 6.95 1.14 12.33
N ALA A 170 7.21 2.29 11.70
CA ALA A 170 8.48 2.99 11.85
C ALA A 170 8.76 3.37 13.30
N SER A 171 7.75 3.88 14.02
CA SER A 171 7.86 4.25 15.43
C SER A 171 8.13 3.05 16.33
N GLU A 172 7.36 1.97 16.14
CA GLU A 172 7.41 0.80 17.01
C GLU A 172 8.66 -0.05 16.81
N LEU A 173 9.14 -0.15 15.57
CA LEU A 173 10.42 -0.81 15.28
C LEU A 173 11.59 0.01 15.86
N ASP A 174 11.53 1.35 15.79
CA ASP A 174 12.54 2.23 16.38
C ASP A 174 12.59 2.11 17.91
N GLU A 175 11.43 2.03 18.57
CA GLU A 175 11.35 1.95 20.02
C GLU A 175 11.73 0.57 20.58
N ARG A 176 11.40 -0.52 19.87
CA ARG A 176 11.43 -1.89 20.43
C ARG A 176 12.56 -2.77 19.90
N LEU A 177 13.12 -2.48 18.73
CA LEU A 177 14.19 -3.28 18.13
C LEU A 177 15.55 -2.60 18.26
N PHE A 178 16.59 -3.40 18.46
CA PHE A 178 17.95 -2.88 18.33
C PHE A 178 18.25 -2.59 16.86
N PRO A 179 19.13 -1.61 16.58
CA PRO A 179 19.49 -1.28 15.21
C PRO A 179 19.90 -2.44 14.31
N ALA A 180 20.62 -3.42 14.85
CA ALA A 180 21.03 -4.61 14.10
C ALA A 180 19.82 -5.47 13.71
N ASP A 181 18.84 -5.62 14.61
CA ASP A 181 17.61 -6.35 14.36
C ASP A 181 16.73 -5.59 13.35
N GLN A 182 16.70 -4.25 13.41
CA GLN A 182 16.04 -3.41 12.40
C GLN A 182 16.65 -3.63 11.02
N ALA A 183 17.98 -3.66 10.91
CA ALA A 183 18.68 -3.90 9.66
C ALA A 183 18.38 -5.30 9.10
N GLU A 184 18.34 -6.32 9.96
CA GLU A 184 17.97 -7.69 9.58
C GLU A 184 16.52 -7.75 9.08
N VAL A 185 15.57 -7.16 9.82
CA VAL A 185 14.15 -7.07 9.40
C VAL A 185 14.01 -6.35 8.06
N LEU A 186 14.73 -5.25 7.83
CA LEU A 186 14.68 -4.52 6.56
C LEU A 186 15.28 -5.32 5.41
N ALA A 187 16.41 -5.99 5.62
CA ALA A 187 17.04 -6.84 4.61
C ALA A 187 16.10 -8.00 4.23
N ASP A 188 15.55 -8.69 5.23
CA ASP A 188 14.63 -9.80 5.04
C ASP A 188 13.33 -9.35 4.39
N ALA A 189 12.72 -8.26 4.83
CA ALA A 189 11.52 -7.69 4.21
C ALA A 189 11.79 -7.30 2.75
N ALA A 190 12.98 -6.74 2.44
CA ALA A 190 13.36 -6.40 1.08
C ALA A 190 13.45 -7.64 0.16
N THR A 191 13.90 -8.80 0.67
CA THR A 191 13.94 -10.04 -0.14
C THR A 191 12.56 -10.58 -0.49
N ARG A 192 11.53 -10.27 0.32
CA ARG A 192 10.13 -10.66 0.06
C ARG A 192 9.49 -9.80 -1.03
N LEU A 193 10.01 -8.61 -1.24
CA LEU A 193 9.58 -7.71 -2.31
C LEU A 193 10.26 -8.12 -3.62
N GLU A 194 9.49 -8.28 -4.70
CA GLU A 194 10.04 -8.62 -6.02
C GLU A 194 11.22 -7.69 -6.38
N SER A 195 12.39 -8.29 -6.65
CA SER A 195 13.60 -7.57 -7.01
C SER A 195 13.51 -7.07 -8.45
N PRO A 196 13.77 -5.78 -8.71
CA PRO A 196 13.83 -5.25 -10.07
C PRO A 196 15.09 -5.73 -10.81
N SER A 197 15.00 -5.80 -12.14
CA SER A 197 16.10 -6.21 -13.03
C SER A 197 17.36 -5.32 -12.87
N GLU A 198 18.54 -5.96 -12.87
CA GLU A 198 19.84 -5.46 -12.36
C GLU A 198 20.54 -4.32 -13.13
N ASP A 199 19.92 -3.64 -14.10
CA ASP A 199 20.65 -2.72 -14.99
C ASP A 199 20.68 -1.24 -14.52
N GLY A 200 21.79 -0.81 -13.87
CA GLY A 200 22.29 0.58 -13.72
C GLY A 200 22.39 1.15 -12.26
N ASP A 201 22.43 2.49 -12.07
CA ASP A 201 22.43 3.13 -10.71
C ASP A 201 21.13 2.85 -9.94
N SER A 202 21.18 2.01 -8.91
CA SER A 202 20.00 1.53 -8.20
C SER A 202 19.40 2.56 -7.24
N LEU A 203 20.12 3.64 -6.89
CA LEU A 203 19.64 4.63 -5.91
C LEU A 203 18.68 5.57 -6.63
N GLU A 204 19.09 6.02 -7.80
CA GLU A 204 18.26 6.81 -8.70
C GLU A 204 16.99 6.04 -9.09
N ARG A 205 17.07 4.72 -9.33
CA ARG A 205 15.87 3.89 -9.54
C ARG A 205 14.96 3.85 -8.32
N SER A 206 15.51 3.69 -7.12
CA SER A 206 14.72 3.65 -5.88
C SER A 206 13.95 4.96 -5.70
N LEU A 207 14.63 6.09 -5.82
CA LEU A 207 14.02 7.42 -5.70
C LEU A 207 13.00 7.69 -6.82
N THR A 208 13.30 7.29 -8.05
CA THR A 208 12.35 7.39 -9.17
C THR A 208 11.10 6.53 -8.94
N ALA A 209 11.26 5.32 -8.41
CA ALA A 209 10.13 4.44 -8.10
C ALA A 209 9.26 5.00 -6.97
N LEU A 210 9.88 5.58 -5.94
CA LEU A 210 9.18 6.27 -4.85
C LEU A 210 8.41 7.49 -5.35
N GLN A 211 9.00 8.27 -6.27
CA GLN A 211 8.32 9.41 -6.89
C GLN A 211 7.13 8.98 -7.76
N GLN A 212 7.29 7.94 -8.58
CA GLN A 212 6.22 7.42 -9.44
C GLN A 212 5.01 6.89 -8.65
N ARG A 213 5.24 6.41 -7.42
CA ARG A 213 4.20 5.91 -6.51
C ARG A 213 3.64 6.97 -5.57
N GLY A 214 4.04 8.24 -5.72
CA GLY A 214 3.55 9.34 -4.89
C GLY A 214 4.05 9.33 -3.44
N VAL A 215 5.12 8.60 -3.13
CA VAL A 215 5.71 8.62 -1.77
C VAL A 215 6.49 9.92 -1.54
N ILE A 216 7.10 10.45 -2.59
CA ILE A 216 7.75 11.76 -2.66
C ILE A 216 7.26 12.49 -3.90
N GLU A 217 7.19 13.82 -3.86
CA GLU A 217 6.82 14.63 -5.01
C GLU A 217 8.01 14.82 -5.97
N SER A 218 9.18 15.14 -5.42
CA SER A 218 10.42 15.25 -6.19
C SER A 218 11.66 15.07 -5.33
N TYR A 219 12.80 14.81 -5.97
CA TYR A 219 14.09 14.66 -5.30
C TYR A 219 15.24 15.31 -6.08
N THR A 220 16.30 15.67 -5.36
CA THR A 220 17.60 16.08 -5.92
C THR A 220 18.71 15.34 -5.19
N ARG A 221 19.72 14.86 -5.92
CA ARG A 221 20.86 14.14 -5.36
C ARG A 221 22.14 14.96 -5.46
N SER A 222 22.91 14.99 -4.38
CA SER A 222 24.27 15.53 -4.42
C SER A 222 25.20 14.57 -5.17
N PRO A 223 26.13 15.05 -6.02
CA PRO A 223 27.11 14.18 -6.66
C PRO A 223 27.90 13.40 -5.61
N TYR A 224 28.06 12.10 -5.82
CA TYR A 224 28.70 11.17 -4.90
C TYR A 224 30.10 11.68 -4.52
N SER A 225 30.29 12.14 -3.28
CA SER A 225 31.61 12.49 -2.77
C SER A 225 32.32 11.20 -2.37
N VAL A 226 33.14 10.66 -3.25
CA VAL A 226 34.13 9.66 -2.85
C VAL A 226 35.18 10.41 -2.02
N ASP A 227 35.20 10.20 -0.72
CA ASP A 227 36.31 10.71 0.07
C ASP A 227 37.59 10.04 -0.43
N LEU A 228 38.60 10.84 -0.80
CA LEU A 228 39.83 10.37 -1.47
C LEU A 228 40.69 9.44 -0.57
N ASP A 229 40.26 9.20 0.67
CA ASP A 229 40.91 8.36 1.68
C ASP A 229 40.29 6.95 1.81
N GLY A 230 39.35 6.56 0.93
CA GLY A 230 38.89 5.16 0.84
C GLY A 230 37.97 4.68 1.97
N GLY A 231 37.28 5.60 2.66
CA GLY A 231 36.31 5.29 3.71
C GLY A 231 34.90 5.72 3.34
N SER A 232 33.93 4.84 3.58
CA SER A 232 32.50 5.10 3.79
C SER A 232 31.81 6.08 2.83
N GLY A 233 31.18 5.55 1.77
CA GLY A 233 30.31 6.35 0.90
C GLY A 233 29.12 6.93 1.66
N VAL A 234 29.06 8.26 1.73
CA VAL A 234 27.89 9.00 2.21
C VAL A 234 27.14 9.53 1.01
N VAL A 235 25.81 9.40 1.01
CA VAL A 235 24.96 9.95 -0.05
C VAL A 235 23.93 10.89 0.54
N VAL A 236 23.90 12.12 0.00
CA VAL A 236 22.94 13.15 0.41
C VAL A 236 21.86 13.29 -0.67
N VAL A 237 20.60 13.23 -0.23
CA VAL A 237 19.41 13.33 -1.07
C VAL A 237 18.47 14.35 -0.43
N GLN A 238 18.02 15.31 -1.23
CA GLN A 238 16.93 16.22 -0.84
C GLN A 238 15.63 15.70 -1.44
N ILE A 239 14.57 15.60 -0.64
CA ILE A 239 13.24 15.19 -1.07
C ILE A 239 12.20 16.25 -0.67
N SER A 240 11.17 16.39 -1.50
CA SER A 240 10.03 17.28 -1.30
C SER A 240 8.73 16.51 -1.37
N GLY A 241 7.68 17.02 -0.71
CA GLY A 241 6.34 16.41 -0.73
C GLY A 241 6.34 14.97 -0.22
N TYR A 242 7.13 14.67 0.82
CA TYR A 242 7.15 13.34 1.42
C TYR A 242 5.82 13.02 2.08
N ALA A 243 5.25 11.84 1.77
CA ALA A 243 3.90 11.48 2.16
C ALA A 243 3.76 11.17 3.66
N LEU A 244 4.82 10.72 4.34
CA LEU A 244 4.79 10.40 5.76
C LEU A 244 5.12 11.62 6.62
N SER A 245 4.44 11.73 7.75
CA SER A 245 4.56 12.84 8.68
C SER A 245 5.58 12.56 9.78
N ALA A 246 6.29 13.61 10.20
CA ALA A 246 7.14 13.55 11.38
C ALA A 246 6.30 13.46 12.66
N GLN A 247 6.71 12.60 13.59
CA GLN A 247 6.08 12.42 14.90
C GLN A 247 7.17 12.44 15.99
N ASP A 248 6.91 13.14 17.09
CA ASP A 248 7.83 13.24 18.24
C ASP A 248 9.29 13.60 17.89
N GLY A 249 9.47 14.47 16.90
CA GLY A 249 10.80 14.94 16.47
C GLY A 249 11.58 13.91 15.63
N ARG A 250 10.91 12.87 15.12
CA ARG A 250 11.48 11.86 14.24
C ARG A 250 10.68 11.76 12.94
N LEU A 251 11.37 11.46 11.86
CA LEU A 251 10.78 11.23 10.54
C LEU A 251 10.78 9.73 10.23
N PRO A 252 9.63 9.12 9.94
CA PRO A 252 9.56 7.75 9.43
C PRO A 252 10.32 7.63 8.11
N VAL A 253 11.38 6.82 8.06
CA VAL A 253 12.19 6.58 6.85
C VAL A 253 12.16 5.13 6.40
N LEU A 254 11.46 4.25 7.13
CA LEU A 254 11.25 2.84 6.81
C LEU A 254 10.95 2.57 5.32
N PRO A 255 9.96 3.22 4.66
CA PRO A 255 9.68 2.92 3.25
C PRO A 255 10.81 3.33 2.31
N LEU A 256 11.59 4.36 2.66
CA LEU A 256 12.76 4.79 1.89
C LEU A 256 13.88 3.77 2.03
N THR A 257 14.26 3.46 3.28
CA THR A 257 15.33 2.51 3.60
C THR A 257 15.05 1.13 3.02
N LEU A 258 13.80 0.65 3.11
CA LEU A 258 13.40 -0.65 2.57
C LEU A 258 13.52 -0.70 1.03
N GLU A 259 13.09 0.34 0.32
CA GLU A 259 13.29 0.40 -1.14
C GLU A 259 14.79 0.46 -1.49
N LEU A 260 15.61 1.16 -0.70
CA LEU A 260 17.05 1.14 -0.90
C LEU A 260 17.64 -0.25 -0.69
N CYS A 261 17.28 -0.97 0.38
CA CYS A 261 17.71 -2.35 0.60
C CYS A 261 17.28 -3.26 -0.56
N ARG A 262 16.08 -3.06 -1.11
CA ARG A 262 15.56 -3.86 -2.23
C ARG A 262 16.35 -3.70 -3.52
N HIS A 263 16.83 -2.50 -3.83
CA HIS A 263 17.60 -2.21 -5.05
C HIS A 263 19.12 -2.27 -4.83
N HIS A 264 19.60 -2.28 -3.58
CA HIS A 264 21.02 -2.27 -3.18
C HIS A 264 21.33 -3.24 -2.04
N ALA A 265 21.08 -4.52 -2.24
CA ALA A 265 21.36 -5.54 -1.21
C ALA A 265 22.83 -5.57 -0.76
N GLU A 266 23.80 -5.28 -1.64
CA GLU A 266 25.23 -5.28 -1.30
C GLU A 266 25.71 -4.01 -0.56
N GLN A 267 24.97 -2.90 -0.67
CA GLN A 267 25.33 -1.57 -0.16
C GLN A 267 24.14 -0.95 0.54
N SER A 268 23.48 -1.74 1.40
CA SER A 268 22.31 -1.27 2.13
C SER A 268 22.70 -0.18 3.13
N PRO A 269 21.87 0.86 3.28
CA PRO A 269 22.14 1.93 4.24
C PRO A 269 22.27 1.37 5.65
N GLN A 270 23.31 1.81 6.35
CA GLN A 270 23.60 1.48 7.74
C GLN A 270 23.10 2.57 8.69
N SER A 271 22.92 3.80 8.20
CA SER A 271 22.36 4.90 8.96
C SER A 271 21.63 5.89 8.06
N VAL A 272 20.64 6.57 8.64
CA VAL A 272 19.91 7.67 7.98
C VAL A 272 19.82 8.84 8.94
N GLN A 273 20.30 10.00 8.50
CA GLN A 273 20.14 11.27 9.20
C GLN A 273 19.18 12.16 8.42
N VAL A 274 18.35 12.90 9.14
CA VAL A 274 17.33 13.80 8.57
C VAL A 274 17.55 15.22 9.08
N THR A 275 17.58 16.16 8.16
CA THR A 275 17.56 17.60 8.45
C THR A 275 16.38 18.24 7.73
N ALA A 276 15.64 19.11 8.43
CA ALA A 276 14.57 19.89 7.81
C ALA A 276 15.18 21.06 7.02
N VAL A 277 14.79 21.25 5.75
CA VAL A 277 15.29 22.33 4.88
C VAL A 277 14.11 23.00 4.18
N ASP A 278 13.74 24.22 4.56
CA ASP A 278 12.71 25.04 3.88
C ASP A 278 11.38 24.33 3.53
N GLY A 279 10.90 23.43 4.40
CA GLY A 279 9.67 22.66 4.18
C GLY A 279 9.86 21.32 3.48
N ASP A 280 11.10 21.02 3.07
CA ASP A 280 11.57 19.76 2.51
C ASP A 280 12.47 19.01 3.52
N TRP A 281 12.93 17.83 3.12
CA TRP A 281 13.82 16.99 3.92
C TRP A 281 15.14 16.74 3.20
N GLN A 282 16.24 16.88 3.93
CA GLN A 282 17.55 16.40 3.51
C GLN A 282 17.88 15.11 4.25
N LEU A 283 18.05 14.03 3.49
CA LEU A 283 18.41 12.70 3.97
C LEU A 283 19.89 12.44 3.68
N THR A 284 20.62 11.98 4.69
CA THR A 284 22.01 11.55 4.55
C THR A 284 22.10 10.07 4.87
N PHE A 285 22.42 9.26 3.86
CA PHE A 285 22.57 7.81 3.96
C PHE A 285 24.05 7.44 4.16
N GLY A 286 24.36 6.78 5.27
CA GLY A 286 25.67 6.17 5.52
C GLY A 286 25.68 4.73 5.02
N LEU A 287 26.51 4.40 4.03
CA LEU A 287 26.55 3.05 3.41
C LEU A 287 27.59 2.11 4.05
N ALA A 288 28.33 2.58 5.03
CA ALA A 288 29.36 1.80 5.70
C ALA A 288 29.06 1.71 7.19
N ASP A 289 29.44 0.57 7.77
CA ASP A 289 29.28 0.30 9.18
C ASP A 289 30.24 1.20 9.99
N THR A 290 29.72 2.32 10.47
CA THR A 290 30.41 3.24 11.38
C THR A 290 30.13 2.91 12.84
N GLY A 291 29.38 1.84 13.13
CA GLY A 291 28.90 1.49 14.47
C GLY A 291 27.73 2.35 14.97
N GLU A 292 27.31 3.36 14.22
CA GLU A 292 26.14 4.20 14.51
C GLU A 292 24.98 3.78 13.60
N GLN A 293 24.32 2.67 13.91
CA GLN A 293 23.19 2.15 13.12
C GLN A 293 21.87 2.91 13.37
N ASN A 294 21.93 4.20 13.67
CA ASN A 294 20.75 4.94 14.09
C ASN A 294 19.90 5.38 12.89
N GLY A 295 18.58 5.30 13.05
CA GLY A 295 17.64 5.95 12.15
C GLY A 295 17.17 5.14 10.95
N LEU A 296 17.36 3.82 10.91
CA LEU A 296 17.01 3.01 9.72
C LEU A 296 15.51 2.96 9.40
N VAL A 297 14.66 2.96 10.43
CA VAL A 297 13.19 2.91 10.29
C VAL A 297 12.54 4.26 10.63
N SER A 298 13.09 4.98 11.60
CA SER A 298 12.66 6.32 12.00
C SER A 298 13.88 7.14 12.39
N ALA A 299 14.14 8.27 11.72
CA ALA A 299 15.35 9.05 11.90
C ALA A 299 15.07 10.31 12.75
N PRO A 300 15.93 10.66 13.72
CA PRO A 300 15.81 11.93 14.44
C PRO A 300 15.96 13.11 13.48
N ILE A 301 15.13 14.14 13.66
CA ILE A 301 15.23 15.38 12.89
C ILE A 301 16.25 16.28 13.57
N GLU A 302 17.39 16.48 12.91
CA GLU A 302 18.37 17.47 13.32
C GLU A 302 17.82 18.86 12.97
N GLY A 303 17.55 19.67 14.00
CA GLY A 303 17.21 21.07 13.81
C GLY A 303 18.46 21.91 13.52
N GLU A 304 18.32 22.96 12.70
CA GLU A 304 19.21 24.11 12.79
C GLU A 304 19.11 24.65 14.23
N VAL A 305 20.22 24.56 14.98
CA VAL A 305 20.38 25.25 16.27
C VAL A 305 20.59 26.75 16.03
#